data_AF-A0A2U1MQL7-F1
#
_entry.id   AF-A0A2U1MQL7-F1
#
_cell.length_a   1.000
_cell.length_b   1.000
_cell.length_c   1.000
_cell.angle_alpha   90.00
_cell.angle_beta   90.00
_cell.angle_gamma   90.00
#
_symmetry.space_group_name_H-M   'P 1'
#
loop_
_entity.id
_entity.type
_entity.pdbx_description
1 polymer ?
#
loop_
_entity_poly.entity_id
_entity_poly.type
_entity_poly.pdbx_seq_one_letter_code
_entity_poly.pdbx_strand_id
1 'polypeptide(L)'
;MKFSLQAISIEENMDDNLIECNIALLYFNIQQVEYMLGDDDEEIPLVIAEMAADKSVMQSLSDLNWICNILSKMDLMKEFVDQWADFSNRLIEVTEDKLLISSMWSLKLMIITGKVLDAVGYGNMIMPRARRVELLKTWIPYFRKTKLALDSIGNEETGYPYKMDEDLCQSIEGAIVALLSAFPLNDQADILAYWMNWEQFKYPDLSEAFEIWCYRTKSAKGRLVEGLDRVGNATVSL
;
A
#
# COMPACT_ATOMS: atom_id res chain seq x y z
N MET A 1 24.17 11.67 -22.16
CA MET A 1 23.89 13.02 -21.65
C MET A 1 23.41 12.86 -20.22
N LYS A 2 24.25 13.21 -19.23
CA LYS A 2 23.94 13.07 -17.80
C LYS A 2 22.94 14.16 -17.42
N PHE A 3 21.71 13.80 -17.08
CA PHE A 3 20.83 14.70 -16.33
C PHE A 3 21.25 14.66 -14.86
N SER A 4 22.23 15.51 -14.52
CA SER A 4 22.49 15.90 -13.15
C SER A 4 21.77 17.23 -12.95
N LEU A 5 20.56 17.18 -12.41
CA LEU A 5 19.88 18.37 -11.90
C LEU A 5 20.30 18.55 -10.45
N GLN A 6 21.43 19.23 -10.26
CA GLN A 6 21.78 19.85 -8.99
C GLN A 6 20.93 21.11 -8.80
N ALA A 7 20.13 21.10 -7.74
CA ALA A 7 19.82 22.24 -6.87
C ALA A 7 19.48 23.56 -7.60
N ILE A 8 18.23 23.69 -8.06
CA ILE A 8 17.63 24.98 -8.39
C ILE A 8 16.30 25.09 -7.64
N SER A 9 16.29 25.95 -6.62
CA SER A 9 15.15 26.62 -5.99
C SER A 9 13.87 25.80 -5.72
N ILE A 10 13.90 24.97 -4.67
CA ILE A 10 12.74 24.22 -4.15
C ILE A 10 11.97 25.10 -3.15
N GLU A 11 11.44 26.25 -3.57
CA GLU A 11 10.65 27.08 -2.63
C GLU A 11 9.27 27.51 -3.12
N GLU A 12 8.81 27.19 -4.34
CA GLU A 12 7.43 27.62 -4.68
C GLU A 12 6.61 26.85 -5.73
N ASN A 13 7.09 25.78 -6.37
CA ASN A 13 6.22 24.89 -7.17
C ASN A 13 6.98 23.61 -7.56
N MET A 14 6.87 22.55 -6.74
CA MET A 14 7.10 21.21 -7.27
C MET A 14 5.83 20.85 -8.05
N ASP A 15 5.80 21.28 -9.30
CA ASP A 15 4.65 21.23 -10.21
C ASP A 15 4.03 19.83 -10.22
N ASP A 16 2.69 19.72 -10.16
CA ASP A 16 1.93 18.45 -10.13
C ASP A 16 2.39 17.48 -11.24
N ASN A 17 2.85 18.05 -12.36
CA ASN A 17 3.51 17.40 -13.47
C ASN A 17 4.67 16.48 -13.07
N LEU A 18 5.46 16.81 -12.04
CA LEU A 18 6.63 16.00 -11.63
C LEU A 18 6.22 14.70 -10.96
N ILE A 19 5.19 14.71 -10.11
CA ILE A 19 4.70 13.51 -9.41
C ILE A 19 4.05 12.56 -10.42
N GLU A 20 3.15 13.09 -11.24
CA GLU A 20 2.49 12.33 -12.30
C GLU A 20 3.51 11.76 -13.30
N CYS A 21 4.49 12.55 -13.75
CA CYS A 21 5.56 12.07 -14.64
C CYS A 21 6.36 10.93 -14.01
N ASN A 22 6.72 11.00 -12.72
CA ASN A 22 7.52 9.94 -12.08
C ASN A 22 6.71 8.65 -11.90
N ILE A 23 5.42 8.73 -11.58
CA ILE A 23 4.54 7.56 -11.46
C ILE A 23 4.26 6.95 -12.84
N ALA A 24 4.02 7.79 -13.85
CA ALA A 24 3.85 7.34 -15.23
C ALA A 24 5.13 6.71 -15.80
N LEU A 25 6.30 7.28 -15.49
CA LEU A 25 7.60 6.70 -15.84
C LEU A 25 7.83 5.37 -15.15
N LEU A 26 7.48 5.22 -13.86
CA LEU A 26 7.53 3.94 -13.18
C LEU A 26 6.66 2.90 -13.90
N TYR A 27 5.40 3.23 -14.19
CA TYR A 27 4.48 2.34 -14.90
C TYR A 27 5.02 1.94 -16.28
N PHE A 28 5.49 2.90 -17.07
CA PHE A 28 6.08 2.65 -18.38
C PHE A 28 7.32 1.77 -18.29
N ASN A 29 8.22 2.04 -17.35
CA ASN A 29 9.44 1.25 -17.16
C ASN A 29 9.12 -0.19 -16.75
N ILE A 30 8.11 -0.41 -15.91
CA ILE A 30 7.67 -1.77 -15.56
C ILE A 30 7.05 -2.46 -16.79
N GLN A 31 6.21 -1.78 -17.56
CA GLN A 31 5.63 -2.33 -18.80
C GLN A 31 6.71 -2.72 -19.84
N GLN A 32 7.75 -1.89 -20.00
CA GLN A 32 8.86 -2.21 -20.90
C GLN A 32 9.58 -3.52 -20.50
N VAL A 33 9.74 -3.79 -19.20
CA VAL A 33 10.28 -5.07 -18.72
C VAL A 33 9.36 -6.24 -19.10
N GLU A 34 8.04 -6.04 -19.11
CA GLU A 34 7.08 -7.11 -19.48
C GLU A 34 7.22 -7.49 -20.95
N TYR A 35 7.26 -6.48 -21.82
CA TYR A 35 7.47 -6.67 -23.25
C TYR A 35 8.79 -7.41 -23.55
N MET A 36 9.85 -7.10 -22.80
CA MET A 36 11.16 -7.76 -22.95
C MET A 36 11.21 -9.21 -22.45
N LEU A 37 10.27 -9.64 -21.60
CA LEU A 37 10.20 -11.01 -21.07
C LEU A 37 9.23 -11.92 -21.85
N GLY A 38 8.44 -11.36 -22.77
CA GLY A 38 7.37 -12.09 -23.49
C GLY A 38 7.75 -12.62 -24.88
N ASP A 39 8.92 -12.28 -25.42
CA ASP A 39 9.37 -12.71 -26.75
C ASP A 39 10.43 -13.82 -26.62
N ASP A 40 10.01 -15.08 -26.82
CA ASP A 40 10.85 -16.29 -26.77
C ASP A 40 11.72 -16.50 -28.04
N ASP A 41 11.70 -15.59 -29.01
CA ASP A 41 12.30 -15.79 -30.34
C ASP A 41 13.34 -14.69 -30.70
N GLU A 42 14.49 -14.63 -30.01
CA GLU A 42 15.81 -14.30 -30.61
C GLU A 42 16.95 -14.26 -29.56
N GLU A 43 17.97 -15.10 -29.74
CA GLU A 43 19.16 -15.18 -28.88
C GLU A 43 20.03 -13.89 -28.94
N ILE A 44 19.87 -13.05 -27.90
CA ILE A 44 20.80 -12.02 -27.34
C ILE A 44 20.93 -10.70 -28.12
N PRO A 45 20.21 -9.63 -27.67
CA PRO A 45 20.72 -8.69 -26.64
C PRO A 45 19.83 -8.55 -25.38
N LEU A 46 19.01 -9.55 -25.07
CA LEU A 46 17.94 -9.51 -24.04
C LEU A 46 18.43 -9.11 -22.63
N VAL A 47 19.56 -9.68 -22.18
CA VAL A 47 20.08 -9.48 -20.81
C VAL A 47 20.52 -8.03 -20.54
N ILE A 48 21.07 -7.34 -21.54
CA ILE A 48 21.51 -5.94 -21.36
C ILE A 48 20.30 -5.00 -21.30
N ALA A 49 19.26 -5.28 -22.11
CA ALA A 49 18.02 -4.52 -22.10
C ALA A 49 17.25 -4.73 -20.79
N GLU A 50 17.19 -5.97 -20.29
CA GLU A 50 16.61 -6.32 -19.00
C GLU A 50 17.31 -5.61 -17.84
N MET A 51 18.66 -5.66 -17.77
CA MET A 51 19.43 -4.96 -16.74
C MET A 51 19.25 -3.44 -16.80
N ALA A 52 19.14 -2.86 -18.00
CA ALA A 52 18.89 -1.43 -18.16
C ALA A 52 17.48 -1.05 -17.71
N ALA A 53 16.49 -1.89 -18.00
CA ALA A 53 15.11 -1.72 -17.60
C ALA A 53 14.93 -1.86 -16.08
N ASP A 54 15.56 -2.87 -15.46
CA ASP A 54 15.60 -3.04 -14.00
C ASP A 54 16.20 -1.82 -13.30
N LYS A 55 17.33 -1.33 -13.81
CA LYS A 55 17.94 -0.10 -13.30
C LYS A 55 17.01 1.11 -13.41
N SER A 56 16.24 1.22 -14.48
CA SER A 56 15.29 2.34 -14.69
C SER A 56 14.10 2.28 -13.73
N VAL A 57 13.55 1.08 -13.48
CA VAL A 57 12.50 0.86 -12.47
C VAL A 57 13.03 1.21 -11.08
N MET A 58 14.23 0.72 -10.76
CA MET A 58 14.90 0.98 -9.49
C MET A 58 15.20 2.45 -9.23
N GLN A 59 15.61 3.18 -10.26
CA GLN A 59 15.79 4.62 -10.19
C GLN A 59 14.44 5.30 -9.93
N SER A 60 13.40 4.95 -10.69
CA SER A 60 12.05 5.51 -10.53
C SER A 60 11.49 5.29 -9.12
N LEU A 61 11.61 4.08 -8.58
CA LEU A 61 11.20 3.77 -7.20
C LEU A 61 12.02 4.54 -6.16
N SER A 62 13.30 4.78 -6.41
CA SER A 62 14.15 5.56 -5.51
C SER A 62 13.80 7.04 -5.53
N ASP A 63 13.51 7.58 -6.71
CA ASP A 63 13.07 8.96 -6.91
C ASP A 63 11.71 9.19 -6.25
N LEU A 64 10.74 8.27 -6.44
CA LEU A 64 9.44 8.33 -5.77
C LEU A 64 9.55 8.24 -4.24
N ASN A 65 10.40 7.35 -3.72
CA ASN A 65 10.65 7.28 -2.28
C ASN A 65 11.28 8.57 -1.73
N TRP A 66 12.17 9.20 -2.50
CA TRP A 66 12.77 10.48 -2.14
C TRP A 66 11.74 11.63 -2.18
N ILE A 67 10.93 11.72 -3.24
CA ILE A 67 9.83 12.69 -3.37
C ILE A 67 8.87 12.54 -2.17
N CYS A 68 8.42 11.32 -1.88
CA CYS A 68 7.54 11.03 -0.75
C CYS A 68 8.15 11.51 0.58
N ASN A 69 9.44 11.28 0.82
CA ASN A 69 10.12 11.77 2.03
C ASN A 69 10.15 13.29 2.15
N ILE A 70 10.27 14.01 1.04
CA ILE A 70 10.27 15.48 1.04
C ILE A 70 8.86 16.00 1.28
N LEU A 71 7.89 15.48 0.52
CA LEU A 71 6.49 15.88 0.62
C LEU A 71 5.93 15.64 2.02
N SER A 72 6.26 14.52 2.67
CA SER A 72 5.85 14.25 4.06
C SER A 72 6.38 15.27 5.06
N LYS A 73 7.56 15.85 4.82
CA LYS A 73 8.14 16.89 5.70
C LYS A 73 7.57 18.28 5.43
N MET A 74 6.99 18.49 4.25
CA MET A 74 6.42 19.76 3.81
C MET A 74 4.90 19.82 3.96
N ASP A 75 4.26 18.74 4.43
CA ASP A 75 2.79 18.60 4.49
C ASP A 75 2.10 18.76 3.11
N LEU A 76 2.79 18.31 2.05
CA LEU A 76 2.35 18.38 0.66
C LEU A 76 2.04 16.99 0.07
N MET A 77 1.69 16.04 0.92
CA MET A 77 1.48 14.63 0.52
C MET A 77 0.21 14.38 -0.29
N LYS A 78 -0.72 15.33 -0.32
CA LYS A 78 -2.05 15.12 -0.93
C LYS A 78 -1.97 14.64 -2.38
N GLU A 79 -1.27 15.37 -3.25
CA GLU A 79 -1.17 15.02 -4.67
C GLU A 79 -0.47 13.68 -4.88
N PHE A 80 0.60 13.41 -4.12
CA PHE A 80 1.30 12.13 -4.16
C PHE A 80 0.37 10.98 -3.79
N VAL A 81 -0.42 11.11 -2.72
CA VAL A 81 -1.34 10.06 -2.29
C VAL A 81 -2.45 9.85 -3.31
N ASP A 82 -3.03 10.93 -3.86
CA ASP A 82 -4.09 10.85 -4.85
C ASP A 82 -3.60 10.12 -6.12
N GLN A 83 -2.45 10.53 -6.66
CA GLN A 83 -1.83 9.87 -7.82
C GLN A 83 -1.41 8.42 -7.52
N TRP A 84 -0.85 8.17 -6.33
CA TRP A 84 -0.48 6.80 -5.93
C TRP A 84 -1.70 5.89 -5.90
N ALA A 85 -2.81 6.35 -5.33
CA ALA A 85 -4.07 5.60 -5.31
C ALA A 85 -4.58 5.31 -6.75
N ASP A 86 -4.57 6.30 -7.63
CA ASP A 86 -5.06 6.17 -9.01
C ASP A 86 -4.22 5.24 -9.89
N PHE A 87 -2.93 5.07 -9.57
CA PHE A 87 -2.04 4.13 -10.25
C PHE A 87 -1.89 2.78 -9.53
N SER A 88 -2.38 2.62 -8.30
CA SER A 88 -2.13 1.44 -7.48
C SER A 88 -2.55 0.14 -8.14
N ASN A 89 -3.77 0.08 -8.71
CA ASN A 89 -4.25 -1.14 -9.38
C ASN A 89 -3.36 -1.50 -10.58
N ARG A 90 -3.01 -0.51 -11.41
CA ARG A 90 -2.11 -0.70 -12.56
C ARG A 90 -0.73 -1.18 -12.12
N LEU A 91 -0.17 -0.60 -11.05
CA LEU A 91 1.14 -0.99 -10.51
C LEU A 91 1.11 -2.42 -9.96
N ILE A 92 0.04 -2.81 -9.26
CA ILE A 92 -0.10 -4.17 -8.73
C ILE A 92 -0.22 -5.17 -9.86
N GLU A 93 -1.08 -4.93 -10.86
CA GLU A 93 -1.22 -5.82 -12.02
C GLU A 93 0.14 -6.13 -12.67
N VAL A 94 0.95 -5.10 -12.93
CA VAL A 94 2.24 -5.28 -13.63
C VAL A 94 3.38 -5.79 -12.75
N THR A 95 3.19 -5.79 -11.42
CA THR A 95 4.19 -6.27 -10.45
C THR A 95 3.86 -7.62 -9.87
N GLU A 96 2.59 -8.05 -9.86
CA GLU A 96 2.20 -9.37 -9.36
C GLU A 96 2.82 -10.49 -10.20
N ASP A 97 2.82 -10.35 -11.53
CA ASP A 97 3.48 -11.31 -12.43
C ASP A 97 5.01 -11.34 -12.27
N LYS A 98 5.57 -10.32 -11.62
CA LYS A 98 7.00 -10.09 -11.41
C LYS A 98 7.42 -10.18 -9.94
N LEU A 99 6.52 -10.59 -9.05
CA LEU A 99 6.79 -10.76 -7.62
C LEU A 99 7.97 -11.71 -7.36
N LEU A 100 8.24 -12.62 -8.31
CA LEU A 100 9.38 -13.55 -8.28
C LEU A 100 10.62 -13.06 -9.05
N ILE A 101 10.49 -11.99 -9.85
CA ILE A 101 11.57 -11.47 -10.71
C ILE A 101 12.44 -10.46 -9.96
N SER A 102 11.87 -9.61 -9.10
CA SER A 102 12.67 -8.65 -8.31
C SER A 102 12.07 -8.33 -6.94
N SER A 103 12.52 -9.05 -5.92
CA SER A 103 12.22 -8.77 -4.50
C SER A 103 12.54 -7.35 -4.07
N MET A 104 13.55 -6.74 -4.69
CA MET A 104 13.99 -5.39 -4.41
C MET A 104 12.92 -4.36 -4.81
N TRP A 105 12.23 -4.56 -5.95
CA TRP A 105 11.15 -3.68 -6.37
C TRP A 105 9.97 -3.79 -5.43
N SER A 106 9.59 -5.03 -5.11
CA SER A 106 8.49 -5.32 -4.20
C SER A 106 8.72 -4.67 -2.84
N LEU A 107 9.92 -4.78 -2.27
CA LEU A 107 10.27 -4.11 -1.01
C LEU A 107 10.16 -2.58 -1.12
N LYS A 108 10.67 -1.98 -2.21
CA LYS A 108 10.55 -0.52 -2.42
C LYS A 108 9.12 -0.04 -2.59
N LEU A 109 8.29 -0.80 -3.31
CA LEU A 109 6.85 -0.53 -3.43
C LEU A 109 6.17 -0.59 -2.06
N MET A 110 6.47 -1.61 -1.26
CA MET A 110 5.94 -1.72 0.10
C MET A 110 6.32 -0.52 0.97
N ILE A 111 7.57 -0.06 0.89
CA ILE A 111 8.05 1.12 1.64
C ILE A 111 7.28 2.39 1.22
N ILE A 112 7.11 2.61 -0.08
CA ILE A 112 6.40 3.81 -0.57
C ILE A 112 4.92 3.74 -0.19
N THR A 113 4.26 2.61 -0.40
CA THR A 113 2.86 2.41 -0.01
C THR A 113 2.68 2.54 1.50
N GLY A 114 3.61 2.04 2.32
CA GLY A 114 3.57 2.21 3.77
C GLY A 114 3.49 3.68 4.19
N LYS A 115 4.30 4.54 3.56
CA LYS A 115 4.26 5.99 3.82
C LYS A 115 2.97 6.66 3.36
N VAL A 116 2.42 6.20 2.23
CA VAL A 116 1.10 6.65 1.76
C VAL A 116 0.04 6.27 2.80
N LEU A 117 0.07 5.04 3.30
CA LEU A 117 -0.86 4.58 4.33
C LEU A 117 -0.68 5.31 5.65
N ASP A 118 0.55 5.59 6.09
CA ASP A 118 0.80 6.41 7.28
C ASP A 118 0.14 7.78 7.16
N ALA A 119 0.33 8.45 6.01
CA ALA A 119 -0.24 9.76 5.76
C ALA A 119 -1.78 9.75 5.80
N VAL A 120 -2.40 8.70 5.24
CA VAL A 120 -3.86 8.54 5.21
C VAL A 120 -4.41 8.10 6.57
N GLY A 121 -3.78 7.10 7.19
CA GLY A 121 -4.26 6.39 8.38
C GLY A 121 -4.18 7.22 9.65
N TYR A 122 -3.10 7.98 9.82
CA TYR A 122 -2.95 8.90 10.96
C TYR A 122 -3.61 10.27 10.73
N GLY A 123 -4.27 10.47 9.59
CA GLY A 123 -5.06 11.67 9.31
C GLY A 123 -4.24 12.90 8.94
N ASN A 124 -2.96 12.74 8.58
CA ASN A 124 -2.14 13.82 8.04
C ASN A 124 -2.66 14.29 6.68
N MET A 125 -3.39 13.44 5.96
CA MET A 125 -3.97 13.76 4.66
C MET A 125 -5.45 13.35 4.60
N ILE A 126 -6.30 14.29 4.21
CA ILE A 126 -7.76 14.09 4.14
C ILE A 126 -8.14 13.53 2.76
N MET A 127 -8.52 12.26 2.75
CA MET A 127 -9.00 11.55 1.56
C MET A 127 -10.46 11.11 1.71
N PRO A 128 -11.31 11.12 0.67
CA PRO A 128 -12.67 10.59 0.75
C PRO A 128 -12.73 9.12 1.19
N ARG A 129 -13.73 8.75 1.99
CA ARG A 129 -13.92 7.37 2.52
C ARG A 129 -13.82 6.30 1.44
N ALA A 130 -14.50 6.48 0.31
CA ALA A 130 -14.51 5.49 -0.78
C ALA A 130 -13.09 5.19 -1.28
N ARG A 131 -12.28 6.23 -1.50
CA ARG A 131 -10.88 6.07 -1.94
C ARG A 131 -10.01 5.41 -0.86
N ARG A 132 -10.23 5.71 0.43
CA ARG A 132 -9.51 5.04 1.53
C ARG A 132 -9.83 3.55 1.63
N VAL A 133 -11.10 3.18 1.41
CA VAL A 133 -11.54 1.77 1.38
C VAL A 133 -10.92 1.06 0.18
N GLU A 134 -10.94 1.68 -1.00
CA GLU A 134 -10.32 1.14 -2.20
C GLU A 134 -8.81 0.92 -2.01
N LEU A 135 -8.10 1.92 -1.48
CA LEU A 135 -6.67 1.83 -1.19
C LEU A 135 -6.34 0.60 -0.31
N LEU A 136 -7.10 0.36 0.77
CA LEU A 136 -6.89 -0.83 1.60
C LEU A 136 -7.21 -2.13 0.87
N LYS A 137 -8.33 -2.19 0.13
CA LYS A 137 -8.72 -3.39 -0.63
C LYS A 137 -7.70 -3.75 -1.71
N THR A 138 -7.08 -2.74 -2.32
CA THR A 138 -6.05 -2.88 -3.35
C THR A 138 -4.73 -3.38 -2.75
N TRP A 139 -4.24 -2.78 -1.66
CA TRP A 139 -2.89 -3.06 -1.16
C TRP A 139 -2.78 -4.20 -0.14
N ILE A 140 -3.81 -4.50 0.65
CA ILE A 140 -3.76 -5.61 1.64
C ILE A 140 -3.41 -6.96 0.98
N PRO A 141 -4.03 -7.36 -0.15
CA PRO A 141 -3.67 -8.61 -0.84
C PRO A 141 -2.20 -8.62 -1.27
N TYR A 142 -1.73 -7.52 -1.85
CA TYR A 142 -0.36 -7.39 -2.34
C TYR A 142 0.66 -7.48 -1.20
N PHE A 143 0.42 -6.77 -0.09
CA PHE A 143 1.31 -6.82 1.07
C PHE A 143 1.50 -8.22 1.61
N ARG A 144 0.40 -8.96 1.72
CA ARG A 144 0.40 -10.34 2.20
C ARG A 144 1.17 -11.27 1.27
N LYS A 145 0.85 -11.26 -0.03
CA LYS A 145 1.55 -12.08 -1.04
C LYS A 145 3.05 -11.78 -1.05
N THR A 146 3.40 -10.50 -1.04
CA THR A 146 4.78 -10.04 -1.09
C THR A 146 5.56 -10.44 0.16
N LYS A 147 5.01 -10.20 1.36
CA LYS A 147 5.68 -10.59 2.61
C LYS A 147 5.97 -12.09 2.65
N LEU A 148 4.99 -12.91 2.25
CA LEU A 148 5.15 -14.36 2.19
C LEU A 148 6.28 -14.77 1.23
N ALA A 149 6.35 -14.16 0.05
CA ALA A 149 7.39 -14.44 -0.94
C ALA A 149 8.78 -14.01 -0.43
N LEU A 150 8.91 -12.80 0.11
CA LEU A 150 10.17 -12.29 0.65
C LEU A 150 10.69 -13.12 1.83
N ASP A 151 9.80 -13.56 2.72
CA ASP A 151 10.16 -14.43 3.84
C ASP A 151 10.60 -15.81 3.36
N SER A 152 9.95 -16.37 2.35
CA SER A 152 10.35 -17.67 1.78
C SER A 152 11.77 -17.59 1.22
N ILE A 153 12.06 -16.57 0.41
CA ILE A 153 13.39 -16.37 -0.18
C ILE A 153 14.44 -16.10 0.90
N GLY A 154 14.12 -15.23 1.87
CA GLY A 154 15.04 -14.88 2.95
C GLY A 154 15.36 -16.03 3.92
N ASN A 155 14.49 -17.04 4.02
CA ASN A 155 14.75 -18.25 4.80
C ASN A 155 15.66 -19.25 4.06
N GLU A 156 15.65 -19.22 2.73
CA GLU A 156 16.51 -20.06 1.88
C GLU A 156 17.91 -19.46 1.72
N GLU A 157 18.01 -18.13 1.56
CA GLU A 157 19.26 -17.41 1.34
C GLU A 157 19.75 -16.67 2.59
N THR A 158 20.79 -17.19 3.23
CA THR A 158 21.38 -16.55 4.42
C THR A 158 21.99 -15.19 4.05
N GLY A 159 21.47 -14.12 4.66
CA GLY A 159 21.94 -12.76 4.42
C GLY A 159 21.17 -12.00 3.34
N TYR A 160 20.00 -12.49 2.93
CA TYR A 160 19.14 -11.83 1.95
C TYR A 160 18.80 -10.38 2.36
N PRO A 161 19.18 -9.37 1.58
CA PRO A 161 19.04 -7.97 1.96
C PRO A 161 17.64 -7.40 1.72
N TYR A 162 16.81 -8.07 0.91
CA TYR A 162 15.48 -7.57 0.51
C TYR A 162 14.37 -8.23 1.32
N LYS A 163 14.37 -7.95 2.62
CA LYS A 163 13.30 -8.37 3.54
C LYS A 163 12.66 -7.15 4.17
N MET A 164 11.40 -7.28 4.57
CA MET A 164 10.80 -6.29 5.47
C MET A 164 11.38 -6.48 6.85
N ASP A 165 11.92 -5.41 7.43
CA ASP A 165 12.22 -5.39 8.85
C ASP A 165 10.93 -5.25 9.67
N GLU A 166 11.07 -5.50 10.97
CA GLU A 166 9.96 -5.46 11.91
C GLU A 166 9.35 -4.06 11.99
N ASP A 167 10.17 -3.01 11.94
CA ASP A 167 9.73 -1.61 12.01
C ASP A 167 8.82 -1.25 10.84
N LEU A 168 9.18 -1.65 9.61
CA LEU A 168 8.36 -1.46 8.42
C LEU A 168 7.06 -2.26 8.49
N CYS A 169 7.10 -3.49 9.01
CA CYS A 169 5.89 -4.30 9.19
C CYS A 169 4.90 -3.60 10.14
N GLN A 170 5.38 -3.20 11.32
CA GLN A 170 4.58 -2.55 12.35
C GLN A 170 4.04 -1.19 11.91
N SER A 171 4.83 -0.40 11.16
CA SER A 171 4.37 0.87 10.58
C SER A 171 3.18 0.65 9.64
N ILE A 172 3.29 -0.31 8.70
CA ILE A 172 2.20 -0.62 7.77
C ILE A 172 0.97 -1.14 8.52
N GLU A 173 1.14 -2.06 9.47
CA GLU A 173 0.05 -2.61 10.28
C GLU A 173 -0.67 -1.52 11.07
N GLY A 174 0.09 -0.68 11.78
CA GLY A 174 -0.44 0.44 12.55
C GLY A 174 -1.24 1.42 11.69
N ALA A 175 -0.73 1.76 10.50
CA ALA A 175 -1.44 2.61 9.55
C ALA A 175 -2.74 1.99 9.05
N ILE A 176 -2.73 0.70 8.71
CA ILE A 176 -3.94 -0.02 8.27
C ILE A 176 -4.95 -0.10 9.42
N VAL A 177 -4.52 -0.44 10.63
CA VAL A 177 -5.39 -0.51 11.82
C VAL A 177 -6.02 0.84 12.11
N ALA A 178 -5.25 1.92 12.09
CA ALA A 178 -5.75 3.29 12.29
C ALA A 178 -6.80 3.65 11.23
N LEU A 179 -6.49 3.38 9.96
CA LEU A 179 -7.37 3.68 8.84
C LEU A 179 -8.67 2.87 8.87
N LEU A 180 -8.56 1.55 9.06
CA LEU A 180 -9.69 0.62 9.12
C LEU A 180 -10.61 0.96 10.30
N SER A 181 -10.04 1.27 11.46
CA SER A 181 -10.78 1.64 12.67
C SER A 181 -11.58 2.93 12.52
N ALA A 182 -11.24 3.79 11.55
CA ALA A 182 -11.97 5.02 11.24
C ALA A 182 -13.19 4.80 10.33
N PHE A 183 -13.37 3.62 9.74
CA PHE A 183 -14.49 3.35 8.84
C PHE A 183 -15.80 3.04 9.58
N PRO A 184 -16.97 3.19 8.92
CA PRO A 184 -18.22 2.61 9.40
C PRO A 184 -18.15 1.09 9.52
N LEU A 185 -18.94 0.51 10.44
CA LEU A 185 -18.89 -0.91 10.80
C LEU A 185 -19.05 -1.88 9.61
N ASN A 186 -19.84 -1.51 8.60
CA ASN A 186 -20.06 -2.37 7.43
C ASN A 186 -18.79 -2.50 6.56
N ASP A 187 -18.08 -1.40 6.29
CA ASP A 187 -16.82 -1.47 5.54
C ASP A 187 -15.75 -2.23 6.32
N GLN A 188 -15.72 -2.02 7.64
CA GLN A 188 -14.81 -2.77 8.51
C GLN A 188 -15.08 -4.27 8.40
N ALA A 189 -16.36 -4.67 8.44
CA ALA A 189 -16.75 -6.08 8.33
C ALA A 189 -16.30 -6.69 7.00
N ASP A 190 -16.47 -5.99 5.87
CA ASP A 190 -16.05 -6.48 4.56
C ASP A 190 -14.54 -6.74 4.49
N ILE A 191 -13.73 -5.78 4.97
CA ILE A 191 -12.26 -5.89 4.96
C ILE A 191 -11.77 -6.96 5.94
N LEU A 192 -12.35 -7.02 7.14
CA LEU A 192 -12.00 -8.03 8.16
C LEU A 192 -12.41 -9.43 7.72
N ALA A 193 -13.57 -9.60 7.08
CA ALA A 193 -13.99 -10.88 6.52
C ALA A 193 -13.01 -11.37 5.44
N TYR A 194 -12.57 -10.48 4.56
CA TYR A 194 -11.51 -10.79 3.60
C TYR A 194 -10.21 -11.18 4.29
N TRP A 195 -9.79 -10.43 5.31
CA TRP A 195 -8.57 -10.70 6.09
C TRP A 195 -8.61 -12.08 6.75
N MET A 196 -9.75 -12.49 7.33
CA MET A 196 -9.94 -13.78 8.02
C MET A 196 -10.02 -14.99 7.09
N ASN A 197 -10.45 -14.81 5.84
CA ASN A 197 -10.66 -15.92 4.90
C ASN A 197 -9.35 -16.53 4.35
N TRP A 198 -8.18 -16.08 4.80
CA TRP A 198 -6.89 -16.58 4.33
C TRP A 198 -6.25 -17.49 5.39
N GLU A 199 -5.88 -18.72 4.99
CA GLU A 199 -5.41 -19.81 5.86
C GLU A 199 -4.12 -19.52 6.67
N GLN A 200 -3.45 -18.39 6.44
CA GLN A 200 -2.23 -17.99 7.14
C GLN A 200 -2.39 -16.58 7.74
N PHE A 201 -2.87 -16.50 8.98
CA PHE A 201 -2.94 -15.29 9.81
C PHE A 201 -1.54 -14.77 10.16
N LYS A 202 -0.81 -14.18 9.22
CA LYS A 202 0.58 -13.74 9.46
C LYS A 202 0.83 -12.27 9.17
N TYR A 203 0.35 -11.75 8.05
CA TYR A 203 0.61 -10.35 7.67
C TYR A 203 -0.45 -9.81 6.69
N PRO A 204 -0.84 -8.52 6.78
CA PRO A 204 -0.69 -7.67 7.97
C PRO A 204 -1.52 -8.23 9.14
N ASP A 205 -1.02 -8.13 10.37
CA ASP A 205 -1.80 -8.44 11.57
C ASP A 205 -2.84 -7.34 11.80
N LEU A 206 -4.12 -7.71 11.69
CA LEU A 206 -5.26 -6.81 11.90
C LEU A 206 -6.04 -7.17 13.18
N SER A 207 -5.44 -7.94 14.09
CA SER A 207 -6.09 -8.40 15.32
C SER A 207 -6.60 -7.23 16.18
N GLU A 208 -5.82 -6.14 16.30
CA GLU A 208 -6.26 -4.95 17.02
C GLU A 208 -7.53 -4.33 16.40
N ALA A 209 -7.55 -4.13 15.08
CA ALA A 209 -8.72 -3.60 14.39
C ALA A 209 -9.94 -4.54 14.51
N PHE A 210 -9.71 -5.85 14.46
CA PHE A 210 -10.74 -6.86 14.67
C PHE A 210 -11.35 -6.80 16.08
N GLU A 211 -10.51 -6.68 17.11
CA GLU A 211 -10.96 -6.53 18.50
C GLU A 211 -11.78 -5.26 18.70
N ILE A 212 -11.32 -4.14 18.14
CA ILE A 212 -12.05 -2.86 18.15
C ILE A 212 -13.42 -3.01 17.47
N TRP A 213 -13.48 -3.65 16.30
CA TRP A 213 -14.72 -3.89 15.58
C TRP A 213 -15.68 -4.78 16.38
N CYS A 214 -15.19 -5.86 16.98
CA CYS A 214 -15.96 -6.76 17.85
C CYS A 214 -16.55 -6.00 19.04
N TYR A 215 -15.73 -5.20 19.73
CA TYR A 215 -16.16 -4.38 20.85
C TYR A 215 -17.27 -3.40 20.45
N ARG A 216 -17.07 -2.65 19.36
CA ARG A 216 -18.05 -1.67 18.86
C ARG A 216 -19.37 -2.34 18.46
N THR A 217 -19.31 -3.47 17.78
CA THR A 217 -20.49 -4.24 17.36
C THR A 217 -21.25 -4.81 18.56
N LYS A 218 -20.54 -5.38 19.54
CA LYS A 218 -21.14 -5.88 20.78
C LYS A 218 -21.79 -4.76 21.59
N SER A 219 -21.12 -3.61 21.71
CA SER A 219 -21.64 -2.43 22.40
C SER A 219 -22.90 -1.87 21.71
N ALA A 220 -22.89 -1.75 20.38
CA ALA A 220 -24.05 -1.31 19.61
C ALA A 220 -25.26 -2.24 19.80
N LYS A 221 -25.03 -3.56 19.79
CA LYS A 221 -26.07 -4.55 20.08
C LYS A 221 -26.63 -4.40 21.50
N GLY A 222 -25.78 -4.23 22.51
CA GLY A 222 -26.21 -4.02 23.90
C GLY A 222 -27.14 -2.81 24.04
N ARG A 223 -26.74 -1.67 23.45
CA ARG A 223 -27.56 -0.45 23.44
C ARG A 223 -28.91 -0.62 22.74
N LEU A 224 -28.95 -1.42 21.67
CA LEU A 224 -30.20 -1.72 20.96
C LEU A 224 -31.16 -2.54 21.85
N VAL A 225 -30.65 -3.60 22.50
CA VAL A 225 -31.43 -4.46 23.39
C VAL A 225 -31.97 -3.66 24.58
N GLU A 226 -31.13 -2.87 25.25
CA GLU A 226 -31.57 -1.99 26.35
C GLU A 226 -32.65 -1.00 25.91
N GLY A 227 -32.54 -0.46 24.69
CA GLY A 227 -33.56 0.43 24.12
C GLY A 227 -34.90 -0.26 23.92
N LEU A 228 -34.90 -1.50 23.42
CA LEU A 228 -36.11 -2.30 23.22
C LEU A 228 -36.78 -2.65 24.56
N ASP A 229 -36.00 -3.04 25.56
CA ASP A 229 -36.54 -3.38 26.90
C ASP A 229 -37.21 -2.16 27.57
N ARG A 230 -36.65 -0.95 27.38
CA ARG A 230 -37.27 0.29 27.87
C ARG A 230 -38.59 0.59 27.18
N VAL A 231 -38.68 0.38 25.86
CA VAL A 231 -39.93 0.60 25.09
C VAL A 231 -40.99 -0.42 25.48
N GLY A 232 -40.62 -1.71 25.59
CA GLY A 232 -41.53 -2.78 26.01
C GLY A 232 -42.13 -2.53 27.39
N ASN A 233 -41.32 -2.14 28.37
CA ASN A 233 -41.79 -1.82 29.72
C ASN A 233 -42.67 -0.56 29.78
N ALA A 234 -42.43 0.43 28.92
CA ALA A 234 -43.27 1.62 28.82
C ALA A 234 -44.67 1.28 28.26
N THR A 235 -44.78 0.34 27.31
CA THR A 235 -46.07 -0.09 26.75
C THR A 235 -46.89 -1.01 27.64
N VAL A 236 -46.29 -1.70 28.62
CA VAL A 236 -47.00 -2.58 29.57
C VAL A 236 -47.59 -1.80 30.77
N SER A 237 -47.25 -0.52 30.91
CA SER A 237 -47.65 0.33 32.05
C SER A 237 -48.82 1.28 31.78
N LEU A 238 -49.64 1.01 30.74
CA LEU A 238 -50.84 1.78 30.36
C LEU A 238 -52.10 0.94 30.55
#